data_AF-A0A2E9BBX1-F1
#
_entry.id   AF-A0A2E9BBX1-F1
#
_cell.length_a   1.000
_cell.length_b   1.000
_cell.length_c   1.000
_cell.angle_alpha   90.00
_cell.angle_beta   90.00
_cell.angle_gamma   90.00
#
_symmetry.space_group_name_H-M   'P 1'
#
loop_
_entity.id
_entity.type
_entity.pdbx_description
1 polymer ?
#
loop_
_entity_poly.entity_id
_entity_poly.type
_entity_poly.pdbx_seq_one_letter_code
_entity_poly.pdbx_strand_id
1 'polypeptide(L)'
;MGKFWPFNKKKPEPEGQKVVTYTKDENSSEELLSDRSHIEDDQYKAALDLLTKPHLGSPESGNPSTSEVVENENTGSLGVPTYIQSDDGYWYILNDDGSYNPTAYIKNDDGSYSAYS
;
A
#
# COMPACT_ATOMS: atom_id res chain seq x y z
N MET A 1 -32.41 20.07 40.50
CA MET A 1 -31.88 18.80 39.92
C MET A 1 -30.66 19.12 39.09
N GLY A 2 -29.48 19.04 39.72
CA GLY A 2 -28.19 19.22 39.05
C GLY A 2 -27.73 17.89 38.44
N LYS A 3 -27.37 17.91 37.16
CA LYS A 3 -26.76 16.76 36.50
C LYS A 3 -25.27 16.75 36.84
N PHE A 4 -24.87 15.88 37.76
CA PHE A 4 -23.48 15.63 38.12
C PHE A 4 -22.80 14.86 36.98
N TRP A 5 -21.89 15.52 36.27
CA TRP A 5 -20.98 14.89 35.32
C TRP A 5 -19.55 15.00 35.90
N PRO A 6 -18.81 13.91 36.12
CA PRO A 6 -17.57 13.94 36.91
C PRO A 6 -16.34 14.50 36.14
N PHE A 7 -16.54 15.06 34.95
CA PHE A 7 -15.48 15.72 34.20
C PHE A 7 -15.69 17.23 34.28
N ASN A 8 -15.08 17.85 35.30
CA ASN A 8 -14.90 19.29 35.31
C ASN A 8 -14.08 19.67 34.07
N LYS A 9 -14.73 20.26 33.05
CA LYS A 9 -14.03 20.84 31.90
C LYS A 9 -13.17 22.00 32.42
N LYS A 10 -11.88 21.74 32.64
CA LYS A 10 -10.89 22.80 32.84
C LYS A 10 -10.85 23.65 31.56
N LYS A 11 -10.78 24.97 31.71
CA LYS A 11 -10.55 25.87 30.57
C LYS A 11 -9.23 25.44 29.89
N PRO A 12 -9.16 25.36 28.56
CA PRO A 12 -7.92 25.01 27.87
C PRO A 12 -6.88 26.08 28.21
N GLU A 13 -5.87 25.68 28.96
CA GLU A 13 -4.65 26.44 29.12
C GLU A 13 -3.95 26.43 27.74
N PRO A 14 -3.49 27.57 27.21
CA PRO A 14 -2.80 27.58 25.94
C PRO A 14 -1.46 26.87 26.13
N GLU A 15 -1.41 25.56 25.86
CA GLU A 15 -0.16 24.88 25.61
C GLU A 15 0.46 25.53 24.37
N GLY A 16 1.36 26.48 24.61
CA GLY A 16 2.16 27.10 23.56
C GLY A 16 2.77 26.01 22.70
N GLN A 17 2.79 26.24 21.39
CA GLN A 17 3.32 25.29 20.42
C GLN A 17 4.66 24.74 20.91
N LYS A 18 4.71 23.44 21.17
CA LYS A 18 5.93 22.76 21.60
C LYS A 18 6.95 22.92 20.48
N VAL A 19 7.92 23.82 20.68
CA VAL A 19 8.97 24.07 19.69
C VAL A 19 9.78 22.79 19.57
N VAL A 20 9.65 22.11 18.42
CA VAL A 20 10.46 20.94 18.10
C VAL A 20 11.87 21.44 17.82
N THR A 21 12.76 21.31 18.80
CA THR A 21 14.17 21.62 18.65
C THR A 21 14.88 20.43 18.01
N TYR A 22 15.46 20.63 16.83
CA TYR A 22 16.36 19.65 16.21
C TYR A 22 17.79 19.95 16.70
N THR A 23 18.40 19.02 17.42
CA THR A 23 19.82 19.12 17.75
C THR A 23 20.62 18.64 16.54
N LYS A 24 21.60 19.45 16.12
CA LYS A 24 22.51 19.14 15.02
C LYS A 24 23.62 18.19 15.49
N ASP A 25 23.26 17.13 16.20
CA ASP A 25 24.22 16.08 16.55
C ASP A 25 24.39 15.19 15.30
N GLU A 26 25.31 15.63 14.45
CA GLU A 26 25.56 15.20 13.06
C GLU A 26 26.06 13.74 12.92
N ASN A 27 25.95 12.94 13.98
CA ASN A 27 26.41 11.54 14.04
C ASN A 27 25.28 10.50 14.01
N SER A 28 24.01 10.88 14.20
CA SER A 28 22.89 9.92 14.11
C SER A 28 22.46 9.62 12.67
N SER A 29 22.77 10.47 11.69
CA SER A 29 22.38 10.24 10.30
C SER A 29 23.10 9.03 9.69
N GLU A 30 24.39 8.85 9.98
CA GLU A 30 25.15 7.69 9.46
C GLU A 30 24.68 6.37 10.09
N GLU A 31 24.33 6.38 11.37
CA GLU A 31 23.78 5.24 12.10
C GLU A 31 22.40 4.84 11.54
N LEU A 32 21.51 5.82 11.34
CA LEU A 32 20.18 5.58 10.77
C LEU A 32 20.24 5.10 9.31
N LEU A 33 21.16 5.63 8.50
CA LEU A 33 21.31 5.20 7.10
C LEU A 33 21.97 3.82 6.97
N SER A 34 22.76 3.42 7.97
CA SER A 34 23.41 2.11 8.02
C SER A 34 22.55 1.03 8.70
N ASP A 35 21.44 1.42 9.33
CA ASP A 35 20.55 0.49 10.03
C ASP A 35 19.88 -0.48 9.05
N ARG A 36 20.23 -1.76 9.20
CA ARG A 36 19.68 -2.90 8.45
C ARG A 36 18.94 -3.89 9.33
N SER A 37 18.65 -3.54 10.58
CA SER A 37 17.96 -4.43 11.53
C SER A 37 16.66 -5.00 10.96
N HIS A 38 15.88 -4.18 10.26
CA HIS A 38 14.60 -4.57 9.64
C HIS A 38 14.68 -5.71 8.59
N ILE A 39 15.81 -5.89 7.90
CA ILE A 39 16.02 -7.02 6.96
C ILE A 39 16.68 -8.23 7.64
N GLU A 40 17.30 -8.02 8.80
CA GLU A 40 17.92 -9.09 9.57
C GLU A 40 16.94 -9.76 10.53
N ASP A 41 15.80 -9.11 10.79
CA ASP A 41 14.70 -9.61 11.61
C ASP A 41 14.26 -11.03 11.23
N ASP A 42 14.09 -11.87 12.25
CA ASP A 42 13.68 -13.26 12.11
C ASP A 42 12.30 -13.38 11.43
N GLN A 43 11.41 -12.42 11.70
CA GLN A 43 10.08 -12.36 11.09
C GLN A 43 10.14 -12.06 9.60
N TYR A 44 11.01 -11.14 9.18
CA TYR A 44 11.23 -10.81 7.77
C TYR A 44 11.79 -12.02 7.01
N LYS A 45 12.79 -12.69 7.58
CA LYS A 45 13.38 -13.92 7.02
C LYS A 45 12.37 -15.05 6.93
N ALA A 46 11.53 -15.25 7.95
CA ALA A 46 10.48 -16.26 7.93
C ALA A 46 9.44 -16.00 6.84
N ALA A 47 9.05 -14.74 6.61
CA ALA A 47 8.13 -14.38 5.53
C ALA A 47 8.74 -14.64 4.14
N LEU A 48 10.01 -14.29 3.94
CA LEU A 48 10.73 -14.62 2.70
C LEU A 48 10.87 -16.13 2.50
N ASP A 49 11.11 -16.88 3.57
CA ASP A 49 11.17 -18.34 3.54
C ASP A 49 9.84 -18.96 3.09
N LEU A 50 8.71 -18.42 3.57
CA LEU A 50 7.37 -18.85 3.13
C LEU A 50 7.10 -18.54 1.66
N LEU A 51 7.62 -17.43 1.13
CA LEU A 51 7.49 -17.06 -0.28
C LEU A 51 8.39 -17.90 -1.19
N THR A 52 9.60 -18.22 -0.73
CA THR A 52 10.62 -18.91 -1.53
C THR A 52 10.52 -20.43 -1.46
N LYS A 53 10.01 -20.99 -0.35
CA LYS A 53 9.65 -22.40 -0.27
C LYS A 53 8.23 -22.59 -0.79
N PRO A 54 8.03 -23.24 -1.95
CA PRO A 54 6.71 -23.61 -2.40
C PRO A 54 6.11 -24.60 -1.39
N HIS A 55 5.33 -24.10 -0.44
CA HIS A 55 4.56 -24.88 0.53
C HIS A 55 3.21 -25.33 -0.04
N LEU A 56 2.94 -25.01 -1.32
CA LEU A 56 1.87 -25.63 -2.09
C LEU A 56 2.28 -27.06 -2.46
N GLY A 57 2.24 -27.95 -1.45
CA GLY A 57 2.04 -29.37 -1.72
C GLY A 57 0.81 -29.53 -2.62
N SER A 58 0.86 -30.52 -3.52
CA SER A 58 -0.31 -30.88 -4.34
C SER A 58 -1.58 -30.92 -3.48
N PRO A 59 -2.70 -30.36 -3.96
CA PRO A 59 -3.89 -30.21 -3.15
C PRO A 59 -4.49 -31.57 -2.78
N GLU A 60 -4.20 -32.05 -1.57
CA GLU A 60 -4.95 -33.14 -0.94
C GLU A 60 -6.14 -32.53 -0.22
N SER A 61 -7.25 -32.42 -0.96
CA SER A 61 -8.61 -32.23 -0.44
C SER A 61 -8.91 -30.89 0.24
N GLY A 62 -9.32 -29.92 -0.56
CA GLY A 62 -10.06 -28.74 -0.09
C GLY A 62 -9.91 -27.61 -1.09
N ASN A 63 -11.01 -27.23 -1.76
CA ASN A 63 -11.02 -26.10 -2.69
C ASN A 63 -10.35 -24.89 -2.02
N PRO A 64 -9.25 -24.34 -2.57
CA PRO A 64 -8.73 -23.09 -2.06
C PRO A 64 -9.84 -22.05 -2.21
N SER A 65 -10.22 -21.39 -1.11
CA SER A 65 -10.99 -20.16 -1.21
C SER A 65 -10.21 -19.22 -2.12
N THR A 66 -10.74 -18.99 -3.31
CA THR A 66 -10.35 -17.88 -4.17
C THR A 66 -10.76 -16.59 -3.46
N SER A 67 -9.94 -16.16 -2.49
CA SER A 67 -9.82 -14.74 -2.23
C SER A 67 -9.20 -14.15 -3.48
N GLU A 68 -10.01 -13.41 -4.25
CA GLU A 68 -9.53 -12.53 -5.30
C GLU A 68 -8.58 -11.55 -4.62
N VAL A 69 -7.29 -11.87 -4.68
CA VAL A 69 -6.25 -10.86 -4.52
C VAL A 69 -6.51 -9.93 -5.70
N VAL A 70 -6.94 -8.69 -5.42
CA VAL A 70 -6.79 -7.62 -6.40
C VAL A 70 -5.28 -7.48 -6.56
N GLU A 71 -4.75 -8.27 -7.50
CA GLU A 71 -3.40 -8.14 -7.99
C GLU A 71 -3.34 -6.73 -8.56
N ASN A 72 -2.76 -5.79 -7.80
CA ASN A 72 -2.16 -4.64 -8.41
C ASN A 72 -0.91 -5.16 -9.13
N GLU A 73 -1.16 -5.81 -10.26
CA GLU A 73 -0.17 -6.31 -11.20
C GLU A 73 0.60 -5.12 -11.74
N ASN A 74 1.63 -4.72 -11.01
CA ASN A 74 2.74 -3.97 -11.59
C ASN A 74 3.54 -4.91 -12.48
N THR A 75 2.89 -5.47 -13.51
CA THR A 75 3.52 -6.15 -14.63
C THR A 75 3.94 -5.08 -15.62
N GLY A 76 4.99 -4.33 -15.26
CA GLY A 76 5.83 -3.63 -16.23
C GLY A 76 6.54 -4.63 -17.13
N SER A 77 5.78 -5.34 -17.96
CA SER A 77 6.26 -6.29 -18.94
C SER A 77 6.36 -5.57 -20.28
N LEU A 78 7.59 -5.15 -20.61
CA LEU A 78 8.11 -4.78 -21.93
C LEU A 78 7.04 -4.67 -23.06
N GLY A 79 6.31 -3.54 -23.08
CA GLY A 79 5.46 -3.14 -24.21
C GLY A 79 3.95 -3.37 -24.07
N VAL A 80 3.46 -3.89 -22.94
CA VAL A 80 2.01 -3.99 -22.67
C VAL A 80 1.57 -2.85 -21.74
N PRO A 81 0.59 -2.01 -22.13
CA PRO A 81 0.10 -0.93 -21.27
C PRO A 81 -0.65 -1.49 -20.05
N THR A 82 -0.36 -0.94 -18.87
CA THR A 82 -1.04 -1.27 -17.61
C THR A 82 -2.39 -0.59 -17.55
N TYR A 83 -3.48 -1.35 -17.53
CA TYR A 83 -4.84 -0.81 -17.39
C TYR A 83 -5.30 -0.86 -15.93
N ILE A 84 -5.72 0.28 -15.40
CA ILE A 84 -6.26 0.43 -14.04
C ILE A 84 -7.75 0.78 -14.12
N GLN A 85 -8.60 0.07 -13.37
CA GLN A 85 -10.02 0.38 -13.27
C GLN A 85 -10.28 1.54 -12.31
N SER A 86 -11.11 2.50 -12.72
CA SER A 86 -11.59 3.61 -11.89
C SER A 86 -13.02 3.32 -11.37
N ASP A 87 -13.44 4.01 -10.30
CA ASP A 87 -14.78 3.92 -9.70
C ASP A 87 -15.90 4.31 -10.67
N ASP A 88 -15.58 5.00 -11.76
CA ASP A 88 -16.49 5.38 -12.84
C ASP A 88 -16.80 4.24 -13.83
N GLY A 89 -16.16 3.07 -13.67
CA GLY A 89 -16.34 1.89 -14.53
C GLY A 89 -15.47 1.88 -15.79
N TYR A 90 -14.63 2.90 -16.00
CA TYR A 90 -13.68 2.94 -17.09
C TYR A 90 -12.29 2.45 -16.67
N TRP A 91 -11.49 2.11 -17.68
CA TRP A 91 -10.11 1.69 -17.53
C TRP A 91 -9.18 2.76 -18.09
N TYR A 92 -8.10 3.05 -17.39
CA TYR A 92 -7.11 4.05 -17.77
C TYR A 92 -5.72 3.42 -17.87
N ILE A 93 -4.93 3.88 -18.83
CA ILE A 93 -3.55 3.42 -18.98
C ILE A 93 -2.67 4.18 -17.99
N LEU A 94 -1.95 3.45 -17.13
CA LEU A 94 -0.91 4.00 -16.27
C LEU A 94 0.42 3.99 -17.05
N ASN A 95 1.00 5.18 -17.20
CA ASN A 95 2.28 5.38 -17.84
C ASN A 95 3.44 5.09 -16.87
N ASP A 96 4.66 4.92 -17.39
CA ASP A 96 5.88 4.68 -16.59
C ASP A 96 6.22 5.84 -15.64
N ASP A 97 5.75 7.06 -15.93
CA ASP A 97 5.91 8.24 -15.06
C ASP A 97 4.89 8.29 -13.91
N GLY A 98 3.99 7.31 -13.83
CA GLY A 98 2.90 7.25 -12.85
C GLY A 98 1.73 8.17 -13.20
N SER A 99 1.74 8.82 -14.36
CA SER A 99 0.59 9.58 -14.85
C SER A 99 -0.44 8.68 -15.54
N TYR A 100 -1.69 9.12 -15.58
CA TYR A 100 -2.75 8.44 -16.31
C TYR A 100 -2.96 9.04 -17.69
N ASN A 101 -3.17 8.18 -18.69
CA ASN A 101 -3.64 8.62 -19.99
C ASN A 101 -5.10 9.13 -19.86
N PRO A 102 -5.44 10.31 -20.39
CA PRO A 102 -6.81 10.87 -20.28
C PRO A 102 -7.85 10.11 -21.12
N THR A 103 -7.43 9.25 -22.04
CA THR A 103 -8.35 8.40 -22.81
C THR A 103 -8.89 7.28 -21.91
N ALA A 104 -10.21 7.25 -21.74
CA ALA A 104 -10.91 6.16 -21.07
C ALA A 104 -11.02 4.95 -22.00
N TYR A 105 -10.98 3.75 -21.43
CA TYR A 105 -11.15 2.48 -22.14
C TYR A 105 -12.26 1.64 -21.48
N ILE A 106 -12.92 0.79 -22.27
CA ILE A 106 -13.88 -0.20 -21.80
C ILE A 106 -13.29 -1.59 -22.01
N LYS A 107 -13.47 -2.47 -21.01
CA LYS A 107 -13.13 -3.88 -21.11
C LYS A 107 -14.29 -4.64 -21.77
N ASN A 108 -14.01 -5.28 -22.89
CA ASN A 108 -14.95 -6.12 -23.62
C ASN A 108 -15.04 -7.51 -22.97
N ASP A 109 -16.09 -8.28 -23.30
CA ASP A 109 -16.27 -9.67 -22.84
C ASP A 109 -15.13 -10.61 -23.28
N ASP A 110 -14.41 -10.28 -24.37
CA ASP A 110 -13.24 -11.05 -24.82
C ASP A 110 -11.96 -10.74 -24.02
N GLY A 111 -12.02 -9.76 -23.11
CA GLY A 111 -10.89 -9.28 -22.33
C GLY A 111 -10.06 -8.19 -23.01
N SER A 112 -10.39 -7.78 -24.23
CA SER A 112 -9.75 -6.64 -24.89
C SER A 112 -10.21 -5.28 -24.34
N TYR A 113 -9.37 -4.26 -24.49
CA TYR A 113 -9.68 -2.89 -24.12
C TYR A 113 -9.92 -2.04 -25.37
N SER A 114 -11.02 -1.31 -25.42
CA SER A 114 -11.37 -0.39 -26.51
C SER A 114 -11.54 1.02 -25.97
N ALA A 115 -10.96 2.02 -26.66
CA ALA A 115 -11.09 3.41 -26.24
C ALA A 115 -12.56 3.84 -26.27
N TYR A 116 -13.00 4.45 -25.17
CA TYR A 116 -14.30 5.10 -25.09
C TYR A 116 -14.24 6.40 -25.88
N SER A 117 -15.00 6.47 -26.97
CA SER A 117 -15.10 7.64 -27.86
C SER A 117 -16.55 8.06 -28.06
#